data_AF-A0A3B8RXF7-F1
#
_entry.id   AF-A0A3B8RXF7-F1
#
_cell.length_a   1.000
_cell.length_b   1.000
_cell.length_c   1.000
_cell.angle_alpha   90.00
_cell.angle_beta   90.00
_cell.angle_gamma   90.00
#
_symmetry.space_group_name_H-M   'P 1'
#
loop_
_entity.id
_entity.type
_entity.pdbx_description
1 polymer ?
#
loop_
_entity_poly.entity_id
_entity_poly.type
_entity_poly.pdbx_seq_one_letter_code
_entity_poly.pdbx_strand_id
1 'polypeptide(L)' 'KRTADIFRGQIVDVNSSLYTIQLIGTQEKLDAFIEAMKDATILEVVRSGVSGIARGEKLLTI' A
#
# COMPACT_ATOMS: atom_id res chain seq x y z
N LYS A 1 -10.48 2.71 -8.59
CA LYS A 1 -9.94 1.69 -9.53
C LYS A 1 -8.68 2.18 -10.26
N ARG A 2 -8.74 3.21 -11.13
CA ARG A 2 -7.57 3.67 -11.93
C ARG A 2 -6.30 3.96 -11.12
N THR A 3 -6.38 4.68 -10.00
CA THR A 3 -5.20 4.97 -9.15
C THR A 3 -4.61 3.69 -8.54
N ALA A 4 -5.46 2.75 -8.09
CA ALA A 4 -5.00 1.46 -7.59
C ALA A 4 -4.21 0.70 -8.67
N ASP A 5 -4.72 0.65 -9.89
CA ASP A 5 -4.06 -0.03 -11.01
C ASP A 5 -2.69 0.60 -11.34
N ILE A 6 -2.60 1.94 -11.35
CA ILE A 6 -1.34 2.69 -11.60
C ILE A 6 -0.27 2.32 -10.56
N PHE A 7 -0.67 2.21 -9.30
CA PHE A 7 0.23 1.85 -8.20
C PHE A 7 0.43 0.34 -8.04
N ARG A 8 -0.16 -0.47 -8.91
CA ARG A 8 -0.17 -1.95 -8.81
C ARG A 8 -0.73 -2.42 -7.47
N GLY A 9 -1.75 -1.72 -6.97
CA GLY A 9 -2.55 -2.13 -5.82
C GLY A 9 -3.64 -3.11 -6.24
N GLN A 10 -4.11 -3.92 -5.29
CA GLN A 10 -5.17 -4.89 -5.50
C GLN A 10 -6.41 -4.44 -4.73
N ILE A 11 -7.57 -4.42 -5.38
CA ILE A 11 -8.84 -4.27 -4.68
C ILE A 11 -9.17 -5.62 -4.05
N VAL A 12 -9.27 -5.68 -2.72
CA VAL A 12 -9.48 -6.93 -1.96
C VAL A 12 -10.90 -7.04 -1.41
N ASP A 13 -11.64 -5.94 -1.35
CA ASP A 13 -13.06 -5.93 -1.01
C ASP A 13 -13.80 -4.82 -1.74
N VAL A 14 -15.08 -5.06 -2.02
CA VAL A 14 -15.97 -4.17 -2.77
C VAL A 14 -17.36 -4.21 -2.16
N ASN A 15 -17.90 -3.05 -1.81
CA ASN A 15 -19.33 -2.89 -1.57
C ASN A 15 -19.88 -1.73 -2.43
N SER A 16 -21.17 -1.40 -2.25
CA SER A 16 -21.84 -0.38 -3.08
C SER A 16 -21.30 1.04 -2.88
N SER A 17 -20.59 1.30 -1.78
CA SER A 17 -20.12 2.64 -1.42
C SER A 17 -18.60 2.72 -1.19
N LEU A 18 -17.90 1.60 -1.04
CA LEU A 18 -16.52 1.53 -0.56
C LEU A 18 -15.71 0.48 -1.32
N TYR A 19 -14.41 0.74 -1.37
CA TYR A 19 -13.39 -0.19 -1.84
C TYR A 19 -12.31 -0.34 -0.79
N THR A 20 -11.88 -1.57 -0.54
CA THR A 20 -10.67 -1.85 0.25
C THR A 20 -9.54 -2.20 -0.69
N ILE A 21 -8.43 -1.47 -0.57
CA ILE A 21 -7.28 -1.59 -1.47
C ILE A 21 -6.06 -2.04 -0.67
N GLN A 22 -5.46 -3.17 -1.08
CA GLN A 22 -4.16 -3.61 -0.61
C GLN A 22 -3.06 -3.04 -1.52
N LEU A 23 -2.02 -2.47 -0.90
CA LEU A 23 -0.86 -1.96 -1.62
C LEU A 23 0.44 -2.39 -0.93
N ILE A 24 1.40 -2.82 -1.74
CA ILE A 24 2.73 -3.25 -1.28
C ILE A 24 3.79 -2.39 -2.00
N GLY A 25 4.79 -1.94 -1.24
CA GLY A 25 5.85 -1.09 -1.74
C GLY A 25 6.76 -0.52 -0.67
N THR A 26 7.71 0.31 -1.10
CA THR A 26 8.50 1.15 -0.21
C THR A 26 7.61 2.22 0.43
N GLN A 27 8.06 2.82 1.53
CA GLN A 27 7.32 3.86 2.23
C GLN A 27 6.94 5.01 1.29
N GLU A 28 7.87 5.44 0.43
CA GLU A 28 7.65 6.54 -0.52
C GLU A 28 6.53 6.22 -1.51
N LYS A 29 6.44 4.97 -1.97
CA LYS A 29 5.36 4.53 -2.86
C LYS A 29 4.01 4.54 -2.13
N LEU A 30 3.97 4.08 -0.89
CA LEU A 30 2.74 4.05 -0.08
C LEU A 30 2.26 5.46 0.24
N ASP A 31 3.16 6.38 0.54
CA ASP A 31 2.84 7.79 0.81
C ASP A 31 2.37 8.52 -0.46
N ALA A 32 3.05 8.30 -1.58
CA ALA A 32 2.62 8.83 -2.88
C ALA A 32 1.22 8.32 -3.30
N PHE A 33 0.87 7.09 -2.94
CA PHE A 33 -0.47 6.57 -3.18
C PHE A 33 -1.54 7.31 -2.37
N ILE A 34 -1.28 7.55 -1.08
CA ILE A 34 -2.21 8.30 -0.22
C ILE A 34 -2.37 9.74 -0.75
N GLU A 35 -1.26 10.40 -1.11
CA GLU A 35 -1.31 11.75 -1.69
C GLU A 35 -2.08 11.78 -3.02
N ALA A 36 -1.90 10.78 -3.88
CA ALA A 36 -2.66 10.64 -5.12
C ALA A 36 -4.17 10.40 -4.90
N MET A 37 -4.56 10.00 -3.68
CA MET A 37 -5.94 9.78 -3.26
C MET A 37 -6.53 10.96 -2.47
N LYS A 38 -5.85 12.11 -2.41
CA LYS A 38 -6.28 13.28 -1.61
C LYS A 38 -7.71 13.77 -1.86
N ASP A 39 -8.23 13.60 -3.08
CA ASP A 39 -9.59 14.01 -3.46
C ASP A 39 -10.65 12.93 -3.14
N ALA A 40 -10.21 11.74 -2.73
CA ALA A 40 -11.07 10.66 -2.26
C ALA A 40 -11.20 10.68 -0.74
N THR A 41 -12.38 10.31 -0.24
CA THR A 41 -12.58 10.14 1.21
C THR A 41 -11.94 8.83 1.66
N ILE A 42 -10.84 8.92 2.40
CA ILE A 42 -10.19 7.77 3.04
C ILE A 42 -10.84 7.56 4.42
N LEU A 43 -11.53 6.45 4.60
CA LEU A 43 -12.18 6.13 5.87
C LEU A 43 -11.20 5.58 6.91
N GLU A 44 -10.30 4.70 6.49
CA GLU A 44 -9.29 4.10 7.36
C GLU A 44 -8.01 3.76 6.60
N VAL A 45 -6.90 3.69 7.34
CA VAL A 45 -5.60 3.23 6.84
C VAL A 45 -4.96 2.32 7.87
N VAL A 46 -4.62 1.10 7.46
CA VAL A 46 -3.85 0.15 8.28
C VAL A 46 -2.50 -0.10 7.60
N ARG A 47 -1.41 0.08 8.35
CA ARG A 47 -0.03 -0.06 7.85
C ARG A 47 0.78 -0.96 8.77
N SER A 48 1.54 -1.88 8.20
CA SER A 48 2.42 -2.81 8.92
C SER A 48 3.71 -2.16 9.46
N GLY A 49 4.05 -0.96 8.99
CA GLY A 49 5.40 -0.42 9.10
C GLY A 49 6.37 -1.10 8.14
N VAL A 50 7.65 -0.75 8.25
CA VAL A 50 8.72 -1.27 7.39
C VAL A 50 9.15 -2.65 7.87
N SER A 51 9.21 -3.61 6.95
CA SER A 51 9.89 -4.89 7.14
C SER A 51 10.96 -5.04 6.07
N GLY A 52 12.18 -5.36 6.49
CA GLY A 52 13.34 -5.40 5.61
C GLY A 52 14.25 -6.58 5.90
N ILE A 53 14.88 -7.08 4.84
CA ILE A 53 15.98 -8.04 4.90
C ILE A 53 17.18 -7.44 4.18
N ALA A 54 18.38 -7.72 4.67
CA ALA A 54 19.59 -7.33 3.96
C ALA A 54 19.66 -8.05 2.61
N ARG A 55 20.24 -7.38 1.61
CA ARG A 55 20.46 -7.97 0.28
C ARG A 55 21.81 -8.68 0.24
N GLY A 56 21.92 -9.68 -0.64
CA GLY A 56 23.14 -10.43 -0.86
C GLY A 56 23.44 -11.39 0.30
N GLU A 57 24.70 -11.49 0.67
CA GLU A 57 25.19 -12.48 1.64
C GLU A 57 25.02 -12.07 3.11
N LYS A 58 24.54 -10.84 3.38
CA LYS A 58 24.29 -10.38 4.75
C LYS A 58 23.03 -11.03 5.31
N LEU A 59 23.16 -11.72 6.42
CA LEU A 59 22.08 -12.47 7.08
C LEU A 59 21.94 -12.00 8.53
N LEU A 60 20.68 -11.90 9.00
CA LEU A 60 20.35 -11.77 10.41
C LEU A 60 19.93 -13.16 10.89
N THR A 61 20.74 -13.75 11.78
CA THR A 61 20.48 -15.07 12.38
C THR A 61 20.02 -14.89 13.82
N ILE A 62 19.11 -15.75 14.26
CA ILE A 62 18.61 -15.86 15.65
C ILE A 62 19.55 -16.65 16.54
#